data_AF-A0A4Q5UB73-F1
#
_entry.id   AF-A0A4Q5UB73-F1
#
_cell.length_a   1.000
_cell.length_b   1.000
_cell.length_c   1.000
_cell.angle_alpha   90.00
_cell.angle_beta   90.00
_cell.angle_gamma   90.00
#
_symmetry.space_group_name_H-M   'P 1'
#
loop_
_entity.id
_entity.type
_entity.pdbx_description
1 polymer ?
#
loop_
_entity_poly.entity_id
_entity_poly.type
_entity_poly.pdbx_seq_one_letter_code
_entity_poly.pdbx_strand_id
1 'polypeptide(L)'
;MKKTLTLLSFLCLMVTGLFAQTLGIENVQRATLRNSAAIREGSEVKGYYFFYVSDKIDKRTYEYTLRITDNNLATLKDVKFTDSKYVQVLESSFNGTDLIFLFYNEKERTFEYQTYGADGKKKFTYTRELSKKETKLLELTYLADEEDTYKGLYPVEGQGFISNMPSREDKDFTFQVDFFSTEKRKQWTYIPTEGAKKHVGDYLGTANGVVYMGVLEYGSKMDQKPDSYIIGLDMATGKKLFQNATDNGKYRYYPSSMNVVGGKAYIFGEYFDLNGNIIKDKSSGFAFLGIDEKGKIVSEKFNSWDLQLGKFLDVSSKGRIADFGYMYVHQIIQLADGDVYAIGEGWKKQASTLGIMSQVASAAAGGGGRGMAAAIKIKITDLIIIRFDKDFNVKGAQVYAKRDNPIELPQGVGLAAGPALAKMIKYNYGGFDYAYSQVNKDRTAFSVCYEDYVKDKENDYKGQTFNSISFEDGKFSQDMIRTKSKATSSVVMPAQQGKVLILEYFKKDKRLDAHFEKLN
;
A
#
# COMPACT_ATOMS: atom_id res chain seq x y z
N MET A 1 -65.67 -50.34 2.07
CA MET A 1 -65.00 -50.41 3.39
C MET A 1 -63.64 -49.72 3.30
N LYS A 2 -63.49 -48.63 4.06
CA LYS A 2 -62.28 -48.09 4.71
C LYS A 2 -60.90 -48.48 4.12
N LYS A 3 -60.11 -47.49 3.71
CA LYS A 3 -59.08 -46.86 4.57
C LYS A 3 -58.35 -45.74 3.82
N THR A 4 -58.58 -44.53 4.32
CA THR A 4 -57.71 -43.36 4.30
C THR A 4 -56.29 -43.71 4.76
N LEU A 5 -55.26 -43.26 4.02
CA LEU A 5 -53.96 -42.93 4.61
C LEU A 5 -53.25 -41.83 3.80
N THR A 6 -53.45 -40.62 4.31
CA THR A 6 -52.57 -39.45 4.33
C THR A 6 -51.14 -39.66 3.82
N LEU A 7 -50.79 -39.04 2.69
CA LEU A 7 -49.39 -38.81 2.29
C LEU A 7 -49.04 -37.35 2.62
N LEU A 8 -48.67 -37.12 3.87
CA LEU A 8 -48.19 -35.85 4.39
C LEU A 8 -46.68 -35.97 4.65
N SER A 9 -45.92 -35.01 4.13
CA SER A 9 -44.60 -34.57 4.60
C SER A 9 -43.44 -35.57 4.57
N PHE A 10 -42.56 -35.41 3.57
CA PHE A 10 -41.10 -35.42 3.81
C PHE A 10 -40.38 -34.72 2.65
N LEU A 11 -40.71 -33.43 2.41
CA LEU A 11 -39.80 -32.54 1.70
C LEU A 11 -38.72 -32.14 2.71
N CYS A 12 -37.71 -32.99 2.87
CA CYS A 12 -36.44 -32.60 3.47
C CYS A 12 -35.82 -31.54 2.57
N LEU A 13 -36.18 -30.27 2.81
CA LEU A 13 -35.30 -29.14 2.57
C LEU A 13 -34.02 -29.44 3.35
N MET A 14 -33.04 -30.07 2.68
CA MET A 14 -31.65 -29.92 3.07
C MET A 14 -31.33 -28.45 2.86
N VAL A 15 -31.61 -27.65 3.89
CA VAL A 15 -30.87 -26.43 4.13
C VAL A 15 -29.45 -26.91 4.42
N THR A 16 -28.65 -27.11 3.37
CA THR A 16 -27.20 -27.10 3.53
C THR A 16 -26.89 -25.70 4.03
N GLY A 17 -26.80 -25.55 5.36
CA GLY A 17 -26.18 -24.39 5.95
C GLY A 17 -24.80 -24.31 5.32
N LEU A 18 -24.63 -23.35 4.40
CA LEU A 18 -23.32 -22.87 4.02
C LEU A 18 -22.75 -22.23 5.28
N PHE A 19 -22.22 -23.06 6.19
CA PHE A 19 -21.38 -22.56 7.26
C PHE A 19 -20.28 -21.78 6.56
N ALA A 20 -20.18 -20.49 6.85
CA ALA A 20 -19.03 -19.70 6.43
C ALA A 20 -17.79 -20.47 6.88
N GLN A 21 -16.93 -20.85 5.93
CA GLN A 21 -15.76 -21.66 6.26
C GLN A 21 -14.84 -20.80 7.12
N THR A 22 -14.50 -21.33 8.29
CA THR A 22 -13.60 -20.70 9.25
C THR A 22 -12.33 -21.52 9.37
N LEU A 23 -11.22 -20.84 9.66
CA LEU A 23 -9.94 -21.44 9.98
C LEU A 23 -9.53 -20.95 11.36
N GLY A 24 -9.36 -21.87 12.31
CA GLY A 24 -8.74 -21.61 13.60
C GLY A 24 -7.32 -22.18 13.63
N ILE A 25 -6.37 -21.39 14.11
CA ILE A 25 -4.97 -21.80 14.32
C ILE A 25 -4.62 -21.58 15.78
N GLU A 26 -4.45 -22.68 16.50
CA GLU A 26 -4.01 -22.68 17.89
C GLU A 26 -2.48 -22.64 18.01
N ASN A 27 -1.99 -22.34 19.22
CA ASN A 27 -0.57 -22.28 19.58
C ASN A 27 0.24 -21.21 18.83
N VAL A 28 -0.39 -20.12 18.41
CA VAL A 28 0.26 -18.96 17.80
C VAL A 28 0.91 -18.09 18.88
N GLN A 29 2.23 -18.22 19.08
CA GLN A 29 2.97 -17.47 20.10
C GLN A 29 3.08 -15.98 19.78
N ARG A 30 3.15 -15.65 18.48
CA ARG A 30 3.23 -14.29 17.94
C ARG A 30 2.83 -14.31 16.47
N ALA A 31 2.02 -13.35 16.06
CA ALA A 31 1.72 -13.08 14.66
C ALA A 31 1.72 -11.57 14.41
N THR A 32 2.18 -11.17 13.22
CA THR A 32 2.01 -9.83 12.66
C THR A 32 1.17 -10.00 11.41
N LEU A 33 -0.03 -9.42 11.38
CA LEU A 33 -1.03 -9.75 10.36
C LEU A 33 -0.62 -9.34 8.93
N ARG A 34 0.25 -8.33 8.77
CA ARG A 34 0.78 -7.93 7.45
C ARG A 34 1.59 -9.01 6.74
N ASN A 35 2.13 -9.97 7.49
CA ASN A 35 2.88 -11.10 6.94
C ASN A 35 1.94 -12.23 6.50
N SER A 36 0.65 -11.92 6.38
CA SER A 36 -0.40 -12.75 5.83
C SER A 36 -1.05 -11.98 4.69
N ALA A 37 -1.30 -12.64 3.56
CA ALA A 37 -1.99 -12.00 2.44
C ALA A 37 -2.72 -13.03 1.57
N ALA A 38 -3.57 -12.49 0.69
CA ALA A 38 -4.15 -13.24 -0.41
C ALA A 38 -3.09 -13.61 -1.45
N ILE A 39 -3.11 -14.87 -1.89
CA ILE A 39 -2.42 -15.38 -3.08
C ILE A 39 -3.33 -15.08 -4.27
N ARG A 40 -2.86 -14.24 -5.21
CA ARG A 40 -3.67 -13.77 -6.35
C ARG A 40 -3.06 -14.14 -7.69
N GLU A 41 -3.89 -14.63 -8.61
CA GLU A 41 -3.54 -14.75 -10.03
C GLU A 41 -4.29 -13.64 -10.79
N GLY A 42 -3.57 -12.61 -11.23
CA GLY A 42 -4.18 -11.36 -11.67
C GLY A 42 -5.03 -10.75 -10.56
N SER A 43 -6.35 -10.68 -10.79
CA SER A 43 -7.32 -10.21 -9.79
C SER A 43 -8.00 -11.31 -8.98
N GLU A 44 -7.88 -12.58 -9.35
CA GLU A 44 -8.56 -13.67 -8.66
C GLU A 44 -7.78 -14.12 -7.42
N VAL A 45 -8.44 -14.17 -6.27
CA VAL A 45 -7.88 -14.78 -5.05
C VAL A 45 -7.92 -16.30 -5.16
N LYS A 46 -6.75 -16.94 -5.17
CA LYS A 46 -6.56 -18.39 -5.27
C LYS A 46 -6.32 -19.07 -3.92
N GLY A 47 -5.98 -18.28 -2.91
CA GLY A 47 -5.74 -18.78 -1.56
C GLY A 47 -5.14 -17.72 -0.67
N TYR A 48 -4.60 -18.17 0.46
CA TYR A 48 -3.99 -17.29 1.46
C TYR A 48 -2.75 -17.90 2.03
N TYR A 49 -1.83 -17.05 2.48
CA TYR A 49 -0.75 -17.47 3.36
C TYR A 49 -0.82 -16.74 4.70
N PHE A 50 -0.41 -17.43 5.76
CA PHE A 50 -0.32 -16.91 7.11
C PHE A 50 1.06 -17.21 7.68
N PHE A 51 1.80 -16.19 8.08
CA PHE A 51 3.10 -16.33 8.71
C PHE A 51 3.05 -16.00 10.21
N TYR A 52 3.50 -16.93 11.06
CA TYR A 52 3.48 -16.74 12.50
C TYR A 52 4.56 -17.55 13.23
N VAL A 53 4.84 -17.17 14.48
CA VAL A 53 5.68 -17.94 15.40
C VAL A 53 4.81 -19.02 16.05
N SER A 54 5.07 -20.28 15.73
CA SER A 54 4.34 -21.43 16.26
C SER A 54 4.90 -21.92 17.59
N ASP A 55 6.20 -21.76 17.84
CA ASP A 55 6.80 -22.18 19.10
C ASP A 55 8.01 -21.34 19.51
N LYS A 56 8.28 -21.29 20.82
CA LYS A 56 9.50 -20.72 21.41
C LYS A 56 10.33 -21.87 21.96
N ILE A 57 11.04 -22.56 21.07
CA ILE A 57 11.86 -23.75 21.38
C ILE A 57 12.79 -23.47 22.57
N ASP A 58 13.49 -22.33 22.54
CA ASP A 58 14.33 -21.88 23.65
C ASP A 58 14.44 -20.33 23.72
N LYS A 59 15.32 -19.80 24.58
CA LYS A 59 15.52 -18.36 24.80
C LYS A 59 16.17 -17.62 23.61
N ARG A 60 16.59 -18.32 22.57
CA ARG A 60 17.33 -17.85 21.39
C ARG A 60 16.73 -18.37 20.08
N THR A 61 16.01 -19.48 20.10
CA THR A 61 15.48 -20.15 18.91
C THR A 61 13.96 -20.23 18.93
N TYR A 62 13.31 -19.77 17.87
CA TYR A 62 11.86 -19.86 17.67
C TYR A 62 11.54 -20.76 16.46
N GLU A 63 10.38 -21.42 16.51
CA GLU A 63 9.78 -22.08 15.34
C GLU A 63 8.82 -21.10 14.66
N TYR A 64 8.97 -20.96 13.35
CA TYR A 64 8.09 -20.19 12.48
C TYR A 64 7.29 -21.15 11.60
N THR A 65 6.03 -20.80 11.33
CA THR A 65 5.16 -21.52 10.40
C THR A 65 4.65 -20.55 9.33
N LEU A 66 4.86 -20.93 8.07
CA LEU A 66 4.14 -20.41 6.92
C LEU A 66 3.05 -21.41 6.54
N ARG A 67 1.80 -21.05 6.79
CA ARG A 67 0.62 -21.84 6.38
C ARG A 67 0.08 -21.31 5.06
N ILE A 68 -0.14 -22.20 4.11
CA ILE A 68 -0.76 -21.91 2.80
C ILE A 68 -2.10 -22.63 2.73
N THR A 69 -3.11 -21.91 2.25
CA THR A 69 -4.49 -22.39 2.11
C THR A 69 -5.02 -22.13 0.71
N ASP A 70 -6.06 -22.85 0.31
CA ASP A 70 -6.85 -22.50 -0.87
C ASP A 70 -7.78 -21.30 -0.60
N ASN A 71 -8.55 -20.89 -1.60
CA ASN A 71 -9.49 -19.77 -1.49
C ASN A 71 -10.72 -20.07 -0.63
N ASN A 72 -10.83 -21.28 -0.06
CA ASN A 72 -11.83 -21.65 0.93
C ASN A 72 -11.22 -21.82 2.33
N LEU A 73 -9.94 -21.47 2.54
CA LEU A 73 -9.19 -21.68 3.80
C LEU A 73 -8.89 -23.15 4.14
N ALA A 74 -9.02 -24.08 3.19
CA ALA A 74 -8.52 -25.43 3.39
C ALA A 74 -6.99 -25.41 3.38
N THR A 75 -6.36 -25.93 4.44
CA THR A 75 -4.89 -25.99 4.54
C THR A 75 -4.32 -26.90 3.47
N LEU A 76 -3.51 -26.32 2.59
CA LEU A 76 -2.77 -27.04 1.55
C LEU A 76 -1.40 -27.45 2.07
N LYS A 77 -0.74 -26.58 2.84
CA LYS A 77 0.63 -26.80 3.30
C LYS A 77 0.96 -26.00 4.56
N ASP A 78 1.71 -26.63 5.46
CA ASP A 78 2.48 -25.94 6.49
C ASP A 78 3.98 -26.10 6.19
N VAL A 79 4.68 -24.98 6.17
CA VAL A 79 6.14 -24.92 6.05
C VAL A 79 6.69 -24.45 7.39
N LYS A 80 7.36 -25.34 8.10
CA LYS A 80 7.96 -25.06 9.41
C LYS A 80 9.47 -24.92 9.29
N PHE A 81 10.01 -23.94 9.99
CA PHE A 81 11.46 -23.77 10.12
C PHE A 81 11.81 -23.09 11.43
N THR A 82 13.05 -23.28 11.87
CA THR A 82 13.57 -22.70 13.11
C THR A 82 14.58 -21.62 12.79
N ASP A 83 14.52 -20.51 13.52
CA ASP A 83 15.51 -19.44 13.39
C ASP A 83 15.71 -18.71 14.71
N SER A 84 16.68 -17.82 14.74
CA SER A 84 16.95 -16.87 15.81
C SER A 84 15.69 -16.08 16.19
N LYS A 85 15.51 -15.84 17.48
CA LYS A 85 14.45 -14.95 18.01
C LYS A 85 14.58 -13.49 17.56
N TYR A 86 15.75 -13.11 17.04
CA TYR A 86 16.05 -11.77 16.52
C TYR A 86 15.64 -11.60 15.06
N VAL A 87 15.11 -12.65 14.45
CA VAL A 87 14.53 -12.60 13.11
C VAL A 87 13.10 -12.12 13.19
N GLN A 88 12.74 -11.21 12.30
CA GLN A 88 11.37 -10.78 12.06
C GLN A 88 11.10 -10.74 10.56
N VAL A 89 9.89 -11.17 10.15
CA VAL A 89 9.41 -10.92 8.79
C VAL A 89 8.92 -9.49 8.72
N LEU A 90 9.49 -8.75 7.77
CA LEU A 90 9.13 -7.37 7.47
C LEU A 90 8.11 -7.30 6.35
N GLU A 91 8.33 -7.97 5.23
CA GLU A 91 7.39 -7.89 4.12
C GLU A 91 7.26 -9.24 3.42
N SER A 92 6.16 -9.38 2.69
CA SER A 92 5.90 -10.51 1.83
C SER A 92 5.17 -10.08 0.57
N SER A 93 5.41 -10.81 -0.53
CA SER A 93 4.79 -10.52 -1.82
C SER A 93 4.58 -11.80 -2.63
N PHE A 94 3.61 -11.78 -3.54
CA PHE A 94 3.30 -12.88 -4.46
C PHE A 94 3.31 -12.34 -5.89
N ASN A 95 4.03 -13.00 -6.80
CA ASN A 95 4.18 -12.55 -8.19
C ASN A 95 3.31 -13.34 -9.19
N GLY A 96 2.31 -14.07 -8.71
CA GLY A 96 1.47 -14.95 -9.54
C GLY A 96 1.92 -16.42 -9.54
N THR A 97 3.19 -16.70 -9.23
CA THR A 97 3.73 -18.08 -9.22
C THR A 97 4.46 -18.43 -7.92
N ASP A 98 5.18 -17.48 -7.37
CA ASP A 98 6.07 -17.65 -6.23
C ASP A 98 5.77 -16.61 -5.14
N LEU A 99 6.10 -16.95 -3.90
CA LEU A 99 6.10 -16.07 -2.74
C LEU A 99 7.52 -15.61 -2.45
N ILE A 100 7.66 -14.41 -1.91
CA ILE A 100 8.91 -13.92 -1.30
C ILE A 100 8.62 -13.38 0.10
N PHE A 101 9.55 -13.58 1.01
CA PHE A 101 9.54 -13.03 2.37
C PHE A 101 10.86 -12.30 2.62
N LEU A 102 10.76 -11.07 3.11
CA LEU A 102 11.89 -10.28 3.59
C LEU A 102 11.99 -10.41 5.10
N PHE A 103 13.06 -11.06 5.56
CA PHE A 103 13.42 -11.22 6.95
C PHE A 103 14.49 -10.20 7.33
N TYR A 104 14.39 -9.65 8.54
CA TYR A 104 15.44 -8.86 9.16
C TYR A 104 15.94 -9.55 10.42
N ASN A 105 17.25 -9.75 10.51
CA ASN A 105 17.92 -10.19 11.71
C ASN A 105 18.60 -9.00 12.38
N GLU A 106 18.04 -8.51 13.48
CA GLU A 106 18.55 -7.34 14.19
C GLU A 106 19.97 -7.55 14.72
N LYS A 107 20.25 -8.75 15.23
CA LYS A 107 21.53 -9.09 15.85
C LYS A 107 22.66 -9.17 14.82
N GLU A 108 22.40 -9.85 13.71
CA GLU A 108 23.39 -10.03 12.63
C GLU A 108 23.39 -8.86 11.63
N ARG A 109 22.39 -7.97 11.70
CA ARG A 109 22.13 -6.84 10.78
C ARG A 109 22.09 -7.31 9.33
N THR A 110 21.23 -8.29 9.06
CA THR A 110 21.03 -8.82 7.71
C THR A 110 19.59 -8.67 7.27
N PHE A 111 19.43 -8.40 5.97
CA PHE A 111 18.20 -8.70 5.26
C PHE A 111 18.34 -10.03 4.54
N GLU A 112 17.34 -10.88 4.69
CA GLU A 112 17.26 -12.15 3.98
C GLU A 112 15.95 -12.25 3.20
N TYR A 113 16.07 -12.44 1.90
CA TYR A 113 14.96 -12.62 0.99
C TYR A 113 14.83 -14.11 0.67
N GLN A 114 13.78 -14.75 1.17
CA GLN A 114 13.51 -16.16 0.89
C GLN A 114 12.34 -16.28 -0.08
N THR A 115 12.55 -17.01 -1.16
CA THR A 115 11.53 -17.29 -2.17
C THR A 115 10.99 -18.70 -2.02
N TYR A 116 9.70 -18.88 -2.25
CA TYR A 116 8.99 -20.14 -2.16
C TYR A 116 8.10 -20.31 -3.37
N GLY A 117 8.01 -21.52 -3.93
CA GLY A 117 6.94 -21.84 -4.87
C GLY A 117 5.57 -21.78 -4.19
N ALA A 118 4.49 -21.67 -4.96
CA ALA A 118 3.12 -21.79 -4.44
C ALA A 118 2.86 -23.13 -3.71
N ASP A 119 3.67 -24.16 -3.98
CA ASP A 119 3.65 -25.45 -3.26
C ASP A 119 4.34 -25.41 -1.87
N GLY A 120 4.84 -24.24 -1.47
CA GLY A 120 5.55 -24.03 -0.21
C GLY A 120 7.00 -24.52 -0.21
N LYS A 121 7.55 -24.99 -1.33
CA LYS A 121 8.97 -25.37 -1.39
C LYS A 121 9.84 -24.13 -1.52
N LYS A 122 10.81 -23.98 -0.62
CA LYS A 122 11.82 -22.93 -0.70
C LYS A 122 12.64 -23.10 -1.98
N LYS A 123 12.75 -22.03 -2.77
CA LYS A 123 13.53 -22.00 -4.02
C LYS A 123 14.90 -21.41 -3.77
N PHE A 124 14.96 -20.12 -3.44
CA PHE A 124 16.21 -19.39 -3.25
C PHE A 124 16.20 -18.55 -1.99
N THR A 125 17.39 -18.37 -1.41
CA THR A 125 17.67 -17.40 -0.37
C THR A 125 18.72 -16.41 -0.88
N TYR A 126 18.45 -15.13 -0.70
CA TYR A 126 19.36 -14.03 -1.00
C TYR A 126 19.60 -13.23 0.29
N THR A 127 20.85 -13.04 0.67
CA THR A 127 21.22 -12.36 1.91
C THR A 127 21.98 -11.09 1.60
N ARG A 128 21.62 -10.01 2.28
CA ARG A 128 22.29 -8.71 2.25
C ARG A 128 22.74 -8.36 3.65
N GLU A 129 24.03 -8.14 3.81
CA GLU A 129 24.59 -7.58 5.03
C GLU A 129 24.37 -6.07 5.06
N LEU A 130 23.95 -5.55 6.21
CA LEU A 130 23.68 -4.13 6.41
C LEU A 130 24.82 -3.48 7.19
N SER A 131 25.29 -2.35 6.68
CA SER A 131 26.26 -1.54 7.41
C SER A 131 25.59 -0.92 8.65
N LYS A 132 26.38 -0.56 9.67
CA LYS A 132 25.84 0.17 10.85
C LYS A 132 25.12 1.47 10.48
N LYS A 133 25.65 2.18 9.47
CA LYS A 133 25.09 3.46 9.02
C LYS A 133 23.75 3.29 8.32
N GLU A 134 23.63 2.22 7.55
CA GLU A 134 22.42 1.85 6.85
C GLU A 134 21.37 1.31 7.81
N THR A 135 21.76 0.42 8.73
CA THR A 135 20.87 -0.10 9.78
C THR A 135 20.23 1.06 10.55
N LYS A 136 21.02 2.06 10.96
CA LYS A 136 20.51 3.26 11.62
C LYS A 136 19.55 4.09 10.74
N LEU A 137 19.75 4.11 9.42
CA LEU A 137 18.82 4.80 8.51
C LEU A 137 17.50 4.03 8.43
N LEU A 138 17.57 2.71 8.28
CA LEU A 138 16.41 1.83 8.23
C LEU A 138 15.61 1.91 9.55
N GLU A 139 16.26 1.87 10.71
CA GLU A 139 15.66 2.10 12.04
C GLU A 139 14.90 3.43 12.17
N LEU A 140 15.30 4.46 11.41
CA LEU A 140 14.63 5.77 11.40
C LEU A 140 13.57 5.91 10.32
N THR A 141 13.48 4.96 9.40
CA THR A 141 12.62 5.04 8.21
C THR A 141 11.77 3.79 8.07
N TYR A 142 12.36 2.73 7.54
CA TYR A 142 11.69 1.48 7.18
C TYR A 142 11.31 0.59 8.38
N LEU A 143 12.12 0.57 9.43
CA LEU A 143 11.95 -0.26 10.64
C LEU A 143 11.40 0.53 11.83
N ALA A 144 11.07 1.82 11.65
CA ALA A 144 10.65 2.70 12.73
C ALA A 144 9.18 2.50 13.15
N ASP A 145 8.39 1.87 12.30
CA ASP A 145 6.95 1.78 12.42
C ASP A 145 6.55 0.41 13.01
N GLU A 146 5.84 0.39 14.13
CA GLU A 146 5.23 -0.85 14.67
C GLU A 146 3.88 -1.16 13.99
N GLU A 147 3.26 -0.16 13.34
CA GLU A 147 2.05 -0.28 12.51
C GLU A 147 2.38 -0.48 11.01
N ASP A 148 3.68 -0.46 10.69
CA ASP A 148 4.29 -1.26 9.65
C ASP A 148 3.82 -0.92 8.20
N THR A 149 3.76 0.39 7.87
CA THR A 149 3.08 0.95 6.68
C THR A 149 3.92 1.16 5.42
N TYR A 150 5.23 0.94 5.48
CA TYR A 150 6.10 1.04 4.32
C TYR A 150 5.98 -0.20 3.41
N LYS A 151 6.04 -0.01 2.09
CA LYS A 151 6.12 -1.08 1.09
C LYS A 151 7.40 -0.94 0.26
N GLY A 152 8.32 -1.88 0.43
CA GLY A 152 9.57 -1.97 -0.31
C GLY A 152 9.59 -3.12 -1.31
N LEU A 153 8.69 -4.10 -1.22
CA LEU A 153 8.71 -5.31 -2.02
C LEU A 153 7.58 -5.36 -3.07
N TYR A 154 7.96 -5.49 -4.34
CA TYR A 154 7.06 -5.37 -5.49
C TYR A 154 7.15 -6.63 -6.37
N PRO A 155 6.03 -7.25 -6.73
CA PRO A 155 6.04 -8.40 -7.64
C PRO A 155 6.34 -7.97 -9.08
N VAL A 156 7.09 -8.81 -9.79
CA VAL A 156 7.21 -8.78 -11.26
C VAL A 156 6.61 -10.08 -11.76
N GLU A 157 5.43 -9.98 -12.37
CA GLU A 157 4.57 -11.12 -12.69
C GLU A 157 5.34 -12.27 -13.38
N GLY A 158 5.31 -13.45 -12.76
CA GLY A 158 5.96 -14.68 -13.21
C GLY A 158 7.50 -14.69 -13.23
N GLN A 159 8.18 -13.55 -13.04
CA GLN A 159 9.64 -13.45 -13.25
C GLN A 159 10.44 -13.35 -11.95
N GLY A 160 9.90 -12.62 -10.97
CA GLY A 160 10.60 -12.36 -9.71
C GLY A 160 10.02 -11.19 -8.92
N PHE A 161 10.89 -10.48 -8.21
CA PHE A 161 10.53 -9.39 -7.32
C PHE A 161 11.54 -8.25 -7.39
N ILE A 162 11.04 -7.02 -7.25
CA ILE A 162 11.85 -5.82 -7.02
C ILE A 162 11.75 -5.46 -5.54
N SER A 163 12.90 -5.24 -4.90
CA SER A 163 13.00 -4.60 -3.59
C SER A 163 13.53 -3.18 -3.78
N ASN A 164 12.87 -2.18 -3.21
CA ASN A 164 13.30 -0.78 -3.20
C ASN A 164 13.41 -0.31 -1.75
N MET A 165 14.64 -0.11 -1.26
CA MET A 165 14.91 0.16 0.15
C MET A 165 15.71 1.45 0.32
N PRO A 166 15.47 2.25 1.37
CA PRO A 166 16.40 3.29 1.79
C PRO A 166 17.80 2.71 2.01
N SER A 167 18.83 3.38 1.51
CA SER A 167 20.21 2.94 1.61
C SER A 167 21.15 4.10 1.92
N ARG A 168 22.39 3.77 2.29
CA ARG A 168 23.40 4.76 2.64
C ARG A 168 24.79 4.31 2.19
N GLU A 169 25.29 4.97 1.17
CA GLU A 169 26.65 4.82 0.66
C GLU A 169 27.52 5.98 1.17
N ASP A 170 28.61 5.65 1.87
CA ASP A 170 29.52 6.62 2.49
C ASP A 170 28.87 7.69 3.38
N LYS A 171 28.68 8.90 2.83
CA LYS A 171 28.11 10.09 3.48
C LYS A 171 26.74 10.46 2.90
N ASP A 172 26.37 9.86 1.78
CA ASP A 172 25.25 10.25 0.94
C ASP A 172 24.05 9.35 1.25
N PHE A 173 22.86 9.95 1.25
CA PHE A 173 21.61 9.21 1.47
C PHE A 173 21.11 8.75 0.11
N THR A 174 20.72 7.48 -0.03
CA THR A 174 20.27 6.96 -1.32
C THR A 174 19.20 5.90 -1.13
N PHE A 175 18.90 5.17 -2.18
CA PHE A 175 18.07 3.97 -2.16
C PHE A 175 18.80 2.85 -2.90
N GLN A 176 18.43 1.62 -2.61
CA GLN A 176 18.91 0.44 -3.30
C GLN A 176 17.72 -0.27 -3.95
N VAL A 177 17.87 -0.58 -5.23
CA VAL A 177 16.93 -1.43 -5.97
C VAL A 177 17.58 -2.77 -6.21
N ASP A 178 16.95 -3.83 -5.75
CA ASP A 178 17.36 -5.21 -6.01
C ASP A 178 16.30 -5.92 -6.84
N PHE A 179 16.72 -6.76 -7.77
CA PHE A 179 15.85 -7.74 -8.41
C PHE A 179 16.21 -9.15 -7.95
N PHE A 180 15.20 -9.93 -7.59
CA PHE A 180 15.33 -11.33 -7.21
C PHE A 180 14.52 -12.20 -8.17
N SER A 181 15.20 -12.94 -9.05
CA SER A 181 14.52 -13.88 -9.94
C SER A 181 14.04 -15.11 -9.17
N THR A 182 12.88 -15.63 -9.57
CA THR A 182 12.35 -16.91 -9.08
C THR A 182 12.50 -18.04 -10.08
N GLU A 183 12.82 -17.76 -11.34
CA GLU A 183 13.09 -18.80 -12.36
C GLU A 183 14.47 -19.44 -12.17
N LYS A 184 15.47 -18.61 -11.85
CA LYS A 184 16.85 -19.00 -11.63
C LYS A 184 17.44 -18.19 -10.49
N ARG A 185 18.48 -18.71 -9.84
CA ARG A 185 19.20 -17.99 -8.77
C ARG A 185 20.02 -16.84 -9.35
N LYS A 186 19.35 -15.77 -9.77
CA LYS A 186 19.92 -14.56 -10.37
C LYS A 186 19.37 -13.34 -9.64
N GLN A 187 20.27 -12.42 -9.33
CA GLN A 187 19.94 -11.12 -8.78
C GLN A 187 20.81 -10.03 -9.44
N TRP A 188 20.34 -8.80 -9.37
CA TRP A 188 21.15 -7.61 -9.64
C TRP A 188 20.75 -6.51 -8.66
N THR A 189 21.64 -5.53 -8.51
CA THR A 189 21.48 -4.41 -7.59
C THR A 189 21.80 -3.11 -8.32
N TYR A 190 21.01 -2.08 -8.07
CA TYR A 190 21.25 -0.71 -8.54
C TYR A 190 21.22 0.25 -7.34
N ILE A 191 22.26 1.08 -7.23
CA ILE A 191 22.40 2.10 -6.18
C ILE A 191 22.91 3.38 -6.84
N PRO A 192 22.13 4.47 -6.89
CA PRO A 192 22.61 5.75 -7.40
C PRO A 192 23.48 6.45 -6.35
N THR A 193 24.69 6.84 -6.74
CA THR A 193 25.65 7.56 -5.88
C THR A 193 26.31 8.75 -6.56
N GLU A 194 26.24 8.86 -7.89
CA GLU A 194 26.89 9.93 -8.65
C GLU A 194 25.97 11.15 -8.80
N GLY A 195 26.53 12.36 -8.83
CA GLY A 195 25.82 13.58 -9.20
C GLY A 195 25.06 14.31 -8.07
N ALA A 196 24.66 13.62 -6.99
CA ALA A 196 23.89 14.24 -5.90
C ALA A 196 24.30 13.75 -4.50
N LYS A 197 23.95 14.52 -3.46
CA LYS A 197 24.22 14.19 -2.04
C LYS A 197 23.11 13.39 -1.37
N LYS A 198 21.92 13.42 -1.98
CA LYS A 198 20.81 12.59 -1.58
C LYS A 198 19.99 12.19 -2.80
N HIS A 199 19.66 10.91 -2.88
CA HIS A 199 18.75 10.35 -3.86
C HIS A 199 17.52 9.78 -3.13
N VAL A 200 16.33 10.02 -3.67
CA VAL A 200 15.09 9.38 -3.22
C VAL A 200 14.44 8.75 -4.43
N GLY A 201 14.23 7.43 -4.39
CA GLY A 201 13.69 6.67 -5.51
C GLY A 201 12.40 5.97 -5.12
N ASP A 202 11.41 6.05 -6.00
CA ASP A 202 10.15 5.34 -5.91
C ASP A 202 9.98 4.41 -7.11
N TYR A 203 9.64 3.16 -6.84
CA TYR A 203 9.28 2.20 -7.88
C TYR A 203 7.94 2.59 -8.49
N LEU A 204 7.90 2.84 -9.81
CA LEU A 204 6.68 3.23 -10.51
C LEU A 204 5.97 2.00 -11.08
N GLY A 205 6.74 1.04 -11.61
CA GLY A 205 6.21 -0.18 -12.22
C GLY A 205 7.20 -0.80 -13.20
N THR A 206 6.77 -1.89 -13.86
CA THR A 206 7.55 -2.62 -14.86
C THR A 206 6.76 -2.85 -16.13
N ALA A 207 7.41 -2.73 -17.28
CA ALA A 207 6.81 -2.97 -18.58
C ALA A 207 7.89 -3.33 -19.61
N ASN A 208 7.62 -4.28 -20.50
CA ASN A 208 8.45 -4.59 -21.66
C ASN A 208 9.96 -4.77 -21.34
N GLY A 209 10.27 -5.41 -20.20
CA GLY A 209 11.65 -5.65 -19.77
C GLY A 209 12.36 -4.45 -19.12
N VAL A 210 11.62 -3.39 -18.76
CA VAL A 210 12.16 -2.20 -18.09
C VAL A 210 11.51 -2.03 -16.72
N VAL A 211 12.34 -1.71 -15.73
CA VAL A 211 11.93 -1.21 -14.40
C VAL A 211 11.94 0.32 -14.45
N TYR A 212 10.79 0.94 -14.18
CA TYR A 212 10.65 2.39 -14.17
C TYR A 212 10.67 2.93 -12.73
N MET A 213 11.55 3.90 -12.50
CA MET A 213 11.74 4.56 -11.21
C MET A 213 11.50 6.07 -11.35
N GLY A 214 10.80 6.66 -10.38
CA GLY A 214 10.77 8.10 -10.18
C GLY A 214 11.88 8.47 -9.21
N VAL A 215 12.76 9.40 -9.56
CA VAL A 215 13.93 9.73 -8.76
C VAL A 215 14.01 11.22 -8.49
N LEU A 216 14.27 11.58 -7.24
CA LEU A 216 14.61 12.93 -6.80
C LEU A 216 16.09 13.00 -6.43
N GLU A 217 16.79 13.96 -7.01
CA GLU A 217 18.21 14.22 -6.74
C GLU A 217 18.37 15.57 -6.01
N TYR A 218 19.06 15.54 -4.88
CA TYR A 218 19.29 16.71 -4.04
C TYR A 218 20.78 17.08 -4.04
N GLY A 219 21.10 18.30 -4.45
CA GLY A 219 22.48 18.78 -4.52
C GLY A 219 23.15 18.90 -3.14
N SER A 220 22.35 19.03 -2.07
CA SER A 220 22.84 19.05 -0.68
C SER A 220 21.77 18.54 0.30
N LYS A 221 22.16 18.31 1.57
CA LYS A 221 21.21 17.90 2.62
C LYS A 221 20.16 18.97 2.98
N MET A 222 20.44 20.23 2.66
CA MET A 222 19.56 21.38 2.91
C MET A 222 18.83 21.82 1.64
N ASP A 223 19.06 21.12 0.53
CA ASP A 223 18.37 21.39 -0.72
C ASP A 223 16.88 21.12 -0.54
N GLN A 224 16.09 22.10 -0.95
CA GLN A 224 14.64 22.10 -0.82
C GLN A 224 13.96 22.08 -2.18
N LYS A 225 14.70 22.08 -3.29
CA LYS A 225 14.19 22.06 -4.67
C LYS A 225 14.97 21.01 -5.48
N PRO A 226 14.73 19.71 -5.22
CA PRO A 226 15.43 18.65 -5.92
C PRO A 226 15.12 18.67 -7.42
N ASP A 227 16.05 18.15 -8.20
CA ASP A 227 15.79 17.75 -9.58
C ASP A 227 15.01 16.43 -9.60
N SER A 228 14.18 16.23 -10.62
CA SER A 228 13.33 15.06 -10.74
C SER A 228 13.51 14.39 -12.09
N TYR A 229 13.60 13.06 -12.04
CA TYR A 229 13.89 12.21 -13.17
C TYR A 229 12.96 11.00 -13.22
N ILE A 230 12.76 10.47 -14.42
CA ILE A 230 12.32 9.10 -14.66
C ILE A 230 13.54 8.31 -15.12
N ILE A 231 13.86 7.23 -14.40
CA ILE A 231 14.95 6.32 -14.73
C ILE A 231 14.36 4.99 -15.20
N GLY A 232 14.92 4.46 -16.30
CA GLY A 232 14.67 3.10 -16.75
C GLY A 232 15.85 2.20 -16.45
N LEU A 233 15.62 1.06 -15.81
CA LEU A 233 16.62 0.01 -15.60
C LEU A 233 16.25 -1.21 -16.42
N ASP A 234 17.24 -1.84 -17.06
CA ASP A 234 17.08 -3.11 -17.74
C ASP A 234 16.71 -4.21 -16.73
N MET A 235 15.56 -4.86 -16.91
CA MET A 235 15.07 -5.88 -15.98
C MET A 235 16.03 -7.08 -15.86
N ALA A 236 16.78 -7.38 -16.91
CA ALA A 236 17.68 -8.53 -16.91
C ALA A 236 18.99 -8.24 -16.17
N THR A 237 19.47 -7.01 -16.14
CA THR A 237 20.84 -6.68 -15.71
C THR A 237 20.95 -5.57 -14.66
N GLY A 238 19.88 -4.78 -14.45
CA GLY A 238 19.89 -3.61 -13.56
C GLY A 238 20.62 -2.40 -14.13
N LYS A 239 21.13 -2.49 -15.38
CA LYS A 239 21.83 -1.38 -16.01
C LYS A 239 20.85 -0.25 -16.34
N LYS A 240 21.26 0.99 -16.06
CA LYS A 240 20.50 2.18 -16.45
C LYS A 240 20.42 2.29 -17.98
N LEU A 241 19.20 2.24 -18.51
CA LEU A 241 18.90 2.37 -19.93
C LEU A 241 18.77 3.85 -20.33
N PHE A 242 18.07 4.63 -19.52
CA PHE A 242 17.85 6.05 -19.72
C PHE A 242 17.61 6.78 -18.39
N GLN A 243 17.75 8.10 -18.44
CA GLN A 243 17.40 9.02 -17.36
C GLN A 243 16.86 10.30 -18.00
N ASN A 244 15.58 10.55 -17.83
CA ASN A 244 14.90 11.69 -18.43
C ASN A 244 14.47 12.65 -17.33
N ALA A 245 14.83 13.93 -17.47
CA ALA A 245 14.29 14.97 -16.62
C ALA A 245 12.76 15.02 -16.77
N THR A 246 12.07 15.33 -15.68
CA THR A 246 10.60 15.45 -15.69
C THR A 246 10.12 16.86 -16.06
N ASP A 247 11.02 17.70 -16.57
CA ASP A 247 10.70 18.99 -17.17
C ASP A 247 10.54 18.84 -18.68
N ASN A 248 9.36 19.17 -19.21
CA ASN A 248 9.10 19.12 -20.66
C ASN A 248 9.16 20.50 -21.34
N GLY A 249 9.78 21.49 -20.69
CA GLY A 249 9.87 22.87 -21.17
C GLY A 249 8.59 23.69 -20.98
N LYS A 250 7.47 23.07 -20.57
CA LYS A 250 6.22 23.76 -20.22
C LYS A 250 5.83 23.55 -18.76
N TYR A 251 5.98 22.33 -18.27
CA TYR A 251 5.64 21.92 -16.92
C TYR A 251 6.78 21.11 -16.32
N ARG A 252 6.81 21.11 -14.99
CA ARG A 252 7.57 20.14 -14.20
C ARG A 252 6.63 19.06 -13.71
N TYR A 253 7.07 17.81 -13.80
CA TYR A 253 6.26 16.66 -13.44
C TYR A 253 6.84 15.87 -12.27
N TYR A 254 5.97 15.31 -11.44
CA TYR A 254 6.35 14.41 -10.36
C TYR A 254 5.68 13.04 -10.55
N PRO A 255 6.43 12.02 -11.02
CA PRO A 255 5.89 10.68 -11.22
C PRO A 255 5.54 10.01 -9.90
N SER A 256 4.35 9.42 -9.81
CA SER A 256 3.88 8.73 -8.60
C SER A 256 3.62 7.24 -8.81
N SER A 257 3.19 6.83 -10.00
CA SER A 257 2.89 5.43 -10.31
C SER A 257 2.91 5.17 -11.81
N MET A 258 2.87 3.89 -12.20
CA MET A 258 2.74 3.47 -13.58
C MET A 258 1.68 2.38 -13.73
N ASN A 259 1.00 2.39 -14.88
CA ASN A 259 0.11 1.31 -15.31
C ASN A 259 0.52 0.83 -16.70
N VAL A 260 0.27 -0.46 -16.98
CA VAL A 260 0.44 -1.04 -18.32
C VAL A 260 -0.91 -1.30 -18.94
N VAL A 261 -1.13 -0.71 -20.11
CA VAL A 261 -2.42 -0.69 -20.83
C VAL A 261 -2.18 -1.13 -22.26
N GLY A 262 -2.74 -2.26 -22.66
CA GLY A 262 -2.51 -2.82 -24.00
C GLY A 262 -1.02 -2.97 -24.33
N GLY A 263 -0.20 -3.32 -23.33
CA GLY A 263 1.26 -3.44 -23.44
C GLY A 263 2.04 -2.10 -23.42
N LYS A 264 1.35 -0.95 -23.31
CA LYS A 264 1.97 0.37 -23.24
C LYS A 264 2.06 0.88 -21.80
N ALA A 265 3.20 1.45 -21.43
CA ALA A 265 3.40 2.04 -20.12
C ALA A 265 2.85 3.48 -20.07
N TYR A 266 2.06 3.77 -19.05
CA TYR A 266 1.58 5.10 -18.72
C TYR A 266 2.00 5.45 -17.30
N ILE A 267 2.81 6.50 -17.16
CA ILE A 267 3.19 7.05 -15.88
C ILE A 267 2.16 8.12 -15.50
N PHE A 268 1.70 8.07 -14.25
CA PHE A 268 0.80 9.04 -13.66
C PHE A 268 1.48 9.81 -12.53
N GLY A 269 1.07 11.06 -12.34
CA GLY A 269 1.63 11.94 -11.35
C GLY A 269 1.04 13.35 -11.38
N GLU A 270 1.55 14.20 -10.53
CA GLU A 270 1.16 15.61 -10.48
C GLU A 270 2.07 16.45 -11.38
N TYR A 271 1.54 17.53 -11.95
CA TYR A 271 2.36 18.53 -12.63
C TYR A 271 2.28 19.90 -11.97
N PHE A 272 3.31 20.69 -12.21
CA PHE A 272 3.55 22.00 -11.65
C PHE A 272 3.95 22.95 -12.78
N ASP A 273 3.93 24.25 -12.51
CA ASP A 273 4.58 25.22 -13.39
C ASP A 273 6.05 24.84 -13.58
N LEU A 274 6.64 25.15 -14.74
CA LEU A 274 7.99 24.71 -15.13
C LEU A 274 9.06 24.96 -14.05
N ASN A 275 8.98 26.09 -13.35
CA ASN A 275 9.94 26.46 -12.32
C ASN A 275 9.50 26.10 -10.90
N GLY A 276 8.36 25.41 -10.76
CA GLY A 276 7.76 25.01 -9.51
C GLY A 276 8.65 24.06 -8.71
N ASN A 277 8.52 24.14 -7.39
CA ASN A 277 9.15 23.24 -6.46
C ASN A 277 8.20 22.10 -6.11
N ILE A 278 8.42 20.91 -6.69
CA ILE A 278 7.59 19.71 -6.49
C ILE A 278 7.45 19.25 -5.03
N ILE A 279 8.33 19.70 -4.13
CA ILE A 279 8.26 19.39 -2.70
C ILE A 279 7.36 20.39 -1.98
N LYS A 280 7.34 21.65 -2.42
CA LYS A 280 6.77 22.77 -1.68
C LYS A 280 5.54 23.39 -2.28
N ASP A 281 5.57 23.56 -3.59
CA ASP A 281 4.52 24.21 -4.32
C ASP A 281 3.33 23.27 -4.44
N LYS A 282 2.20 23.85 -4.77
CA LYS A 282 0.97 23.09 -4.99
C LYS A 282 0.92 22.71 -6.45
N SER A 283 0.50 21.49 -6.75
CA SER A 283 0.34 21.02 -8.11
C SER A 283 -0.72 21.85 -8.84
N SER A 284 -0.57 21.96 -10.15
CA SER A 284 -1.54 22.60 -11.06
C SER A 284 -2.57 21.57 -11.57
N GLY A 285 -2.30 20.27 -11.43
CA GLY A 285 -3.21 19.19 -11.77
C GLY A 285 -2.52 17.84 -11.91
N PHE A 286 -3.16 16.92 -12.65
CA PHE A 286 -2.62 15.61 -13.01
C PHE A 286 -2.04 15.56 -14.41
N ALA A 287 -1.00 14.75 -14.57
CA ALA A 287 -0.46 14.39 -15.86
C ALA A 287 -0.43 12.88 -16.07
N PHE A 288 -0.68 12.49 -17.32
CA PHE A 288 -0.57 11.13 -17.83
C PHE A 288 0.46 11.15 -18.96
N LEU A 289 1.56 10.42 -18.77
CA LEU A 289 2.67 10.34 -19.73
C LEU A 289 2.78 8.92 -20.25
N GLY A 290 2.53 8.72 -21.54
CA GLY A 290 2.86 7.47 -22.22
C GLY A 290 4.35 7.41 -22.49
N ILE A 291 5.02 6.32 -22.14
CA ILE A 291 6.47 6.16 -22.26
C ILE A 291 6.79 4.81 -22.91
N ASP A 292 7.81 4.78 -23.77
CA ASP A 292 8.33 3.54 -24.36
C ASP A 292 9.52 2.95 -23.57
N GLU A 293 10.04 1.80 -24.01
CA GLU A 293 11.17 1.11 -23.39
C GLU A 293 12.51 1.85 -23.52
N LYS A 294 12.58 2.86 -24.39
CA LYS A 294 13.76 3.72 -24.59
C LYS A 294 13.65 5.03 -23.81
N GLY A 295 12.56 5.20 -23.05
CA GLY A 295 12.27 6.38 -22.26
C GLY A 295 11.61 7.50 -23.07
N LYS A 296 11.32 7.33 -24.35
CA LYS A 296 10.69 8.38 -25.14
C LYS A 296 9.24 8.57 -24.69
N ILE A 297 8.87 9.82 -24.41
CA ILE A 297 7.47 10.18 -24.17
C ILE A 297 6.72 10.15 -25.51
N VAL A 298 5.71 9.29 -25.60
CA VAL A 298 4.92 9.06 -26.83
C VAL A 298 3.55 9.72 -26.79
N SER A 299 3.07 10.11 -25.60
CA SER A 299 1.82 10.84 -25.42
C SER A 299 1.80 11.58 -24.09
N GLU A 300 1.14 12.73 -24.03
CA GLU A 300 0.97 13.50 -22.79
C GLU A 300 -0.47 14.02 -22.67
N LYS A 301 -1.02 13.97 -21.46
CA LYS A 301 -2.28 14.63 -21.11
C LYS A 301 -2.14 15.33 -19.77
N PHE A 302 -2.54 16.60 -19.73
CA PHE A 302 -2.58 17.42 -18.51
C PHE A 302 -4.03 17.79 -18.20
N ASN A 303 -4.47 17.53 -16.97
CA ASN A 303 -5.78 17.90 -16.46
C ASN A 303 -5.59 18.81 -15.25
N SER A 304 -5.85 20.10 -15.41
CA SER A 304 -5.71 21.09 -14.35
C SER A 304 -6.82 20.97 -13.31
N TRP A 305 -6.50 21.42 -12.11
CA TRP A 305 -7.44 21.47 -11.00
C TRP A 305 -8.64 22.36 -11.32
N ASP A 306 -8.42 23.59 -11.74
CA ASP A 306 -9.48 24.59 -11.95
C ASP A 306 -10.26 24.44 -13.25
N LEU A 307 -9.62 24.02 -14.35
CA LEU A 307 -10.27 23.98 -15.67
C LEU A 307 -10.94 22.65 -15.96
N GLN A 308 -10.22 21.54 -15.78
CA GLN A 308 -10.77 20.21 -16.07
C GLN A 308 -11.52 19.65 -14.86
N LEU A 309 -10.89 19.64 -13.68
CA LEU A 309 -11.51 19.10 -12.47
C LEU A 309 -12.52 20.06 -11.82
N GLY A 310 -12.34 21.37 -11.96
CA GLY A 310 -13.24 22.41 -11.46
C GLY A 310 -14.64 22.38 -12.07
N LYS A 311 -14.83 21.63 -13.16
CA LYS A 311 -16.16 21.35 -13.72
C LYS A 311 -16.97 20.36 -12.89
N PHE A 312 -16.31 19.57 -12.05
CA PHE A 312 -16.91 18.47 -11.29
C PHE A 312 -16.68 18.59 -9.78
N LEU A 313 -15.74 19.43 -9.35
CA LEU A 313 -15.36 19.62 -7.95
C LEU A 313 -15.27 21.11 -7.63
N ASP A 314 -15.63 21.49 -6.40
CA ASP A 314 -15.30 22.81 -5.87
C ASP A 314 -13.82 22.84 -5.46
N VAL A 315 -12.96 23.01 -6.47
CA VAL A 315 -11.51 22.96 -6.33
C VAL A 315 -10.87 24.26 -6.79
N SER A 316 -9.95 24.77 -5.98
CA SER A 316 -9.12 25.92 -6.34
C SER A 316 -8.06 25.55 -7.38
N SER A 317 -7.54 26.55 -8.10
CA SER A 317 -6.41 26.37 -9.03
C SER A 317 -5.14 25.79 -8.42
N LYS A 318 -5.06 25.75 -7.09
CA LYS A 318 -3.94 25.17 -6.33
C LYS A 318 -4.29 23.81 -5.70
N GLY A 319 -5.27 23.10 -6.25
CA GLY A 319 -5.61 21.72 -5.89
C GLY A 319 -6.26 21.51 -4.53
N ARG A 320 -6.63 22.59 -3.82
CA ARG A 320 -7.43 22.47 -2.59
C ARG A 320 -8.91 22.38 -2.96
N ILE A 321 -9.54 21.25 -2.62
CA ILE A 321 -10.97 20.97 -2.75
C ILE A 321 -11.68 21.40 -1.45
N ALA A 322 -12.84 22.05 -1.57
CA ALA A 322 -13.64 22.52 -0.43
C ALA A 322 -14.01 21.35 0.50
N ASP A 323 -13.83 21.56 1.81
CA ASP A 323 -13.99 20.59 2.92
C ASP A 323 -13.14 19.30 2.85
N PHE A 324 -12.78 18.83 1.67
CA PHE A 324 -11.91 17.69 1.42
C PHE A 324 -10.44 18.01 1.72
N GLY A 325 -9.93 19.17 1.32
CA GLY A 325 -8.50 19.53 1.46
C GLY A 325 -7.69 19.22 0.22
N TYR A 326 -6.50 18.63 0.37
CA TYR A 326 -5.65 18.17 -0.74
C TYR A 326 -5.84 16.68 -0.94
N MET A 327 -5.68 16.22 -2.18
CA MET A 327 -5.82 14.80 -2.50
C MET A 327 -4.48 14.09 -2.45
N TYR A 328 -4.48 12.89 -1.87
CA TYR A 328 -3.46 11.88 -2.10
C TYR A 328 -4.06 10.77 -2.94
N VAL A 329 -3.44 10.41 -4.06
CA VAL A 329 -3.91 9.33 -4.95
C VAL A 329 -3.34 8.01 -4.46
N HIS A 330 -4.22 7.07 -4.11
CA HIS A 330 -3.85 5.74 -3.64
C HIS A 330 -3.68 4.74 -4.77
N GLN A 331 -4.59 4.77 -5.75
CA GLN A 331 -4.60 3.81 -6.84
C GLN A 331 -5.23 4.40 -8.10
N ILE A 332 -4.79 3.91 -9.25
CA ILE A 332 -5.46 4.11 -10.53
C ILE A 332 -5.87 2.75 -11.08
N ILE A 333 -7.09 2.67 -11.55
CA ILE A 333 -7.68 1.49 -12.17
C ILE A 333 -8.06 1.85 -13.59
N GLN A 334 -7.87 0.92 -14.52
CA GLN A 334 -8.46 1.03 -15.85
C GLN A 334 -9.32 -0.19 -16.13
N LEU A 335 -10.50 0.05 -16.69
CA LEU A 335 -11.43 -0.99 -17.11
C LEU A 335 -11.20 -1.39 -18.58
N ALA A 336 -11.79 -2.51 -18.99
CA ALA A 336 -11.63 -3.08 -20.32
C ALA A 336 -12.18 -2.19 -21.44
N ASP A 337 -13.14 -1.32 -21.13
CA ASP A 337 -13.64 -0.28 -22.05
C ASP A 337 -12.66 0.89 -22.25
N GLY A 338 -11.59 0.93 -21.46
CA GLY A 338 -10.54 1.93 -21.49
C GLY A 338 -10.74 3.08 -20.50
N ASP A 339 -11.86 3.15 -19.79
CA ASP A 339 -12.10 4.17 -18.78
C ASP A 339 -11.15 4.00 -17.59
N VAL A 340 -10.70 5.14 -17.06
CA VAL A 340 -9.68 5.20 -16.02
C VAL A 340 -10.28 5.85 -14.77
N TYR A 341 -9.98 5.29 -13.61
CA TYR A 341 -10.48 5.72 -12.31
C TYR A 341 -9.31 6.00 -11.38
N ALA A 342 -9.14 7.25 -10.97
CA ALA A 342 -8.19 7.61 -9.92
C ALA A 342 -8.91 7.64 -8.57
N ILE A 343 -8.36 6.90 -7.61
CA ILE A 343 -8.89 6.75 -6.26
C ILE A 343 -7.99 7.52 -5.33
N GLY A 344 -8.56 8.52 -4.67
CA GLY A 344 -7.82 9.38 -3.75
C GLY A 344 -8.52 9.56 -2.42
N GLU A 345 -7.77 10.11 -1.48
CA GLU A 345 -8.24 10.43 -0.15
C GLU A 345 -7.76 11.82 0.26
N GLY A 346 -8.64 12.54 0.93
CA GLY A 346 -8.41 13.93 1.31
C GLY A 346 -7.61 14.05 2.58
N TRP A 347 -6.78 15.10 2.65
CA TRP A 347 -6.07 15.48 3.86
C TRP A 347 -5.91 16.99 3.97
N LYS A 348 -5.92 17.51 5.20
CA LYS A 348 -5.69 18.93 5.48
C LYS A 348 -5.00 19.16 6.82
N LYS A 349 -4.25 20.25 6.91
CA LYS A 349 -3.68 20.75 8.16
C LYS A 349 -4.78 21.41 9.00
N GLN A 350 -4.79 21.14 10.30
CA GLN A 350 -5.68 21.78 11.28
C GLN A 350 -4.92 22.11 12.57
N ALA A 351 -5.34 23.14 13.30
CA ALA A 351 -4.80 23.42 14.62
C ALA A 351 -4.99 22.22 15.58
N SER A 352 -3.93 21.86 16.30
CA SER A 352 -3.97 20.83 17.35
C SER A 352 -4.15 21.49 18.70
N THR A 353 -5.32 21.32 19.33
CA THR A 353 -5.58 21.81 20.69
C THR A 353 -4.62 21.16 21.68
N LEU A 354 -4.34 19.86 21.54
CA LEU A 354 -3.37 19.14 22.36
C LEU A 354 -1.96 19.68 22.15
N GLY A 355 -1.55 19.89 20.90
CA GLY A 355 -0.27 20.49 20.56
C GLY A 355 -0.09 21.89 21.16
N ILE A 356 -1.09 22.76 21.02
CA ILE A 356 -1.07 24.11 21.59
C ILE A 356 -0.97 24.05 23.13
N MET A 357 -1.81 23.25 23.80
CA MET A 357 -1.75 23.11 25.26
C MET A 357 -0.40 22.56 25.74
N SER A 358 0.16 21.57 25.04
CA SER A 358 1.48 21.02 25.38
C SER A 358 2.61 22.06 25.29
N GLN A 359 2.55 22.95 24.29
CA GLN A 359 3.53 24.01 24.11
C GLN A 359 3.40 25.11 25.16
N VAL A 360 2.17 25.49 25.51
CA VAL A 360 1.90 26.46 26.59
C VAL A 360 2.38 25.90 27.94
N ALA A 361 2.06 24.63 28.23
CA ALA A 361 2.51 23.99 29.47
C ALA A 361 4.04 23.88 29.55
N SER A 362 4.73 23.54 28.45
CA SER A 362 6.21 23.48 28.46
C SER A 362 6.86 24.84 28.64
N ALA A 363 6.29 25.88 28.01
CA ALA A 363 6.78 27.24 28.14
C ALA A 363 6.65 27.73 29.59
N ALA A 364 5.54 27.38 30.27
CA ALA A 364 5.35 27.69 31.69
C ALA A 364 6.29 26.90 32.62
N ALA A 365 6.70 25.69 32.22
CA ALA A 365 7.61 24.83 32.99
C ALA A 365 9.11 25.08 32.73
N GLY A 366 9.46 26.10 31.94
CA GLY A 366 10.87 26.42 31.61
C GLY A 366 11.57 25.37 30.72
N GLY A 367 10.81 24.45 30.11
CA GLY A 367 11.34 23.32 29.34
C GLY A 367 11.49 23.62 27.85
N GLY A 368 12.69 23.43 27.30
CA GLY A 368 12.99 23.54 25.88
C GLY A 368 12.51 22.33 25.05
N GLY A 369 11.20 22.29 24.75
CA GLY A 369 10.53 21.77 23.53
C GLY A 369 10.85 20.40 22.89
N ARG A 370 11.85 19.63 23.31
CA ARG A 370 12.22 18.38 22.62
C ARG A 370 11.37 17.20 23.10
N GLY A 371 10.32 16.87 22.33
CA GLY A 371 9.46 15.70 22.55
C GLY A 371 7.95 15.95 22.47
N MET A 372 7.52 17.18 22.16
CA MET A 372 6.10 17.56 22.20
C MET A 372 5.36 17.34 20.86
N ALA A 373 4.04 17.30 20.93
CA ALA A 373 3.16 17.36 19.77
C ALA A 373 3.23 18.73 19.08
N ALA A 374 3.11 18.75 17.75
CA ALA A 374 3.05 19.97 16.97
C ALA A 374 1.74 20.71 17.21
N ALA A 375 1.76 22.05 17.14
CA ALA A 375 0.55 22.88 17.17
C ALA A 375 -0.38 22.67 15.95
N ILE A 376 0.06 21.85 14.99
CA ILE A 376 -0.66 21.45 13.79
C ILE A 376 -0.81 19.93 13.81
N LYS A 377 -2.02 19.46 13.58
CA LYS A 377 -2.33 18.06 13.27
C LYS A 377 -2.76 17.91 11.82
N ILE A 378 -2.70 16.69 11.32
CA ILE A 378 -3.32 16.31 10.06
C ILE A 378 -4.72 15.81 10.32
N LYS A 379 -5.62 16.12 9.40
CA LYS A 379 -6.97 15.59 9.36
C LYS A 379 -7.15 14.90 8.02
N ILE A 380 -7.34 13.60 8.05
CA ILE A 380 -7.72 12.78 6.90
C ILE A 380 -9.24 12.87 6.77
N THR A 381 -9.73 13.12 5.56
CA THR A 381 -11.13 13.52 5.29
C THR A 381 -11.81 12.46 4.43
N ASP A 382 -12.42 12.82 3.31
CA ASP A 382 -13.26 11.94 2.50
C ASP A 382 -12.46 11.15 1.47
N LEU A 383 -13.09 10.13 0.88
CA LEU A 383 -12.58 9.47 -0.32
C LEU A 383 -13.13 10.15 -1.56
N ILE A 384 -12.41 10.01 -2.68
CA ILE A 384 -12.85 10.52 -3.98
C ILE A 384 -12.46 9.55 -5.09
N ILE A 385 -13.38 9.38 -6.05
CA ILE A 385 -13.13 8.64 -7.28
C ILE A 385 -13.31 9.60 -8.45
N ILE A 386 -12.26 9.77 -9.25
CA ILE A 386 -12.26 10.59 -10.47
C ILE A 386 -12.26 9.67 -11.68
N ARG A 387 -13.25 9.82 -12.56
CA ARG A 387 -13.38 9.08 -13.82
C ARG A 387 -12.77 9.89 -14.97
N PHE A 388 -11.98 9.22 -15.80
CA PHE A 388 -11.47 9.69 -17.06
C PHE A 388 -11.87 8.73 -18.18
N ASP A 389 -11.97 9.21 -19.42
CA ASP A 389 -12.05 8.31 -20.58
C ASP A 389 -10.67 7.73 -20.96
N LYS A 390 -10.67 6.85 -21.96
CA LYS A 390 -9.46 6.26 -22.56
C LYS A 390 -8.41 7.26 -23.06
N ASP A 391 -8.80 8.52 -23.30
CA ASP A 391 -7.93 9.60 -23.75
C ASP A 391 -7.57 10.55 -22.57
N PHE A 392 -7.84 10.09 -21.34
CA PHE A 392 -7.59 10.76 -20.08
C PHE A 392 -8.30 12.12 -19.94
N ASN A 393 -9.46 12.31 -20.60
CA ASN A 393 -10.32 13.46 -20.33
C ASN A 393 -11.18 13.19 -19.09
N VAL A 394 -11.26 14.15 -18.17
CA VAL A 394 -12.14 14.06 -17.00
C VAL A 394 -13.60 13.92 -17.43
N LYS A 395 -14.28 12.90 -16.92
CA LYS A 395 -15.71 12.63 -17.14
C LYS A 395 -16.58 12.84 -15.91
N GLY A 396 -15.99 12.75 -14.73
CA GLY A 396 -16.72 12.95 -13.48
C GLY A 396 -15.81 12.78 -12.27
N ALA A 397 -16.30 13.25 -11.14
CA ALA A 397 -15.70 13.01 -9.84
C ALA A 397 -16.81 12.82 -8.81
N GLN A 398 -16.63 11.88 -7.89
CA GLN A 398 -17.57 11.60 -6.82
C GLN A 398 -16.84 11.50 -5.50
N VAL A 399 -17.28 12.30 -4.52
CA VAL A 399 -16.76 12.30 -3.15
C VAL A 399 -17.63 11.39 -2.29
N TYR A 400 -16.98 10.56 -1.48
CA TYR A 400 -17.60 9.61 -0.57
C TYR A 400 -17.23 10.00 0.85
N ALA A 401 -18.23 10.49 1.59
CA ALA A 401 -18.05 10.97 2.94
C ALA A 401 -17.59 9.83 3.87
N LYS A 402 -16.61 10.11 4.72
CA LYS A 402 -16.22 9.20 5.82
C LYS A 402 -15.95 9.99 7.09
N ARG A 403 -15.71 9.29 8.20
CA ARG A 403 -15.29 9.98 9.41
C ARG A 403 -13.92 10.58 9.22
N ASP A 404 -13.79 11.81 9.69
CA ASP A 404 -12.48 12.43 9.78
C ASP A 404 -11.56 11.71 10.78
N ASN A 405 -10.35 11.39 10.34
CA ASN A 405 -9.31 10.75 11.16
C ASN A 405 -8.17 11.76 11.47
N PRO A 406 -8.02 12.23 12.72
CA PRO A 406 -6.96 13.16 13.08
C PRO A 406 -5.64 12.43 13.43
N ILE A 407 -4.53 12.91 12.90
CA ILE A 407 -3.18 12.40 13.19
C ILE A 407 -2.37 13.52 13.83
N GLU A 408 -1.97 13.32 15.09
CA GLU A 408 -1.06 14.23 15.78
C GLU A 408 0.37 14.04 15.24
N LEU A 409 1.04 15.15 14.95
CA LEU A 409 2.39 15.12 14.41
C LEU A 409 3.42 15.46 15.51
N PRO A 410 4.64 14.89 15.46
CA PRO A 410 5.77 15.40 16.22
C PRO A 410 6.10 16.84 15.85
N GLN A 411 6.69 17.61 16.78
CA GLN A 411 7.17 18.96 16.48
C GLN A 411 8.12 19.00 15.25
N GLY A 412 7.98 20.05 14.45
CA GLY A 412 8.78 20.28 13.23
C GLY A 412 8.24 19.58 11.97
N VAL A 413 7.52 18.46 12.10
CA VAL A 413 6.98 17.71 10.93
C VAL A 413 5.90 18.51 10.19
N GLY A 414 5.10 19.30 10.90
CA GLY A 414 4.07 20.17 10.31
C GLY A 414 4.62 21.25 9.35
N LEU A 415 5.94 21.48 9.32
CA LEU A 415 6.60 22.41 8.40
C LEU A 415 6.87 21.79 7.01
N ALA A 416 6.75 20.47 6.86
CA ALA A 416 6.81 19.82 5.56
C ALA A 416 5.65 20.30 4.67
N ALA A 417 5.92 20.41 3.37
CA ALA A 417 4.97 20.89 2.38
C ALA A 417 4.28 19.73 1.64
N GLY A 418 3.33 20.06 0.75
CA GLY A 418 2.22 19.21 0.31
C GLY A 418 2.57 17.74 0.02
N PRO A 419 3.21 17.44 -1.12
CA PRO A 419 3.46 16.06 -1.54
C PRO A 419 4.36 15.26 -0.59
N ALA A 420 5.38 15.91 -0.01
CA ALA A 420 6.28 15.27 0.95
C ALA A 420 5.54 14.89 2.24
N LEU A 421 4.67 15.76 2.73
CA LEU A 421 3.84 15.50 3.91
C LEU A 421 2.82 14.40 3.63
N ALA A 422 2.19 14.38 2.45
CA ALA A 422 1.28 13.30 2.06
C ALA A 422 1.98 11.93 2.03
N LYS A 423 3.21 11.87 1.50
CA LYS A 423 4.05 10.66 1.58
C LYS A 423 4.37 10.25 3.01
N MET A 424 4.70 11.21 3.88
CA MET A 424 4.93 10.91 5.30
C MET A 424 3.66 10.37 5.97
N ILE A 425 2.49 10.97 5.72
CA ILE A 425 1.19 10.49 6.22
C ILE A 425 0.97 9.03 5.79
N LYS A 426 1.24 8.69 4.53
CA LYS A 426 1.04 7.34 4.02
C LYS A 426 2.02 6.32 4.62
N TYR A 427 3.32 6.63 4.59
CA TYR A 427 4.37 5.63 4.81
C TYR A 427 5.00 5.64 6.20
N ASN A 428 4.81 6.71 6.98
CA ASN A 428 5.37 6.81 8.33
C ASN A 428 4.30 6.77 9.43
N TYR A 429 3.03 6.97 9.08
CA TYR A 429 1.94 7.08 10.04
C TYR A 429 0.74 6.20 9.70
N GLY A 430 0.77 5.47 8.57
CA GLY A 430 -0.38 4.67 8.13
C GLY A 430 -1.70 5.45 8.05
N GLY A 431 -1.63 6.76 7.86
CA GLY A 431 -2.70 7.65 8.30
C GLY A 431 -3.98 7.58 7.48
N PHE A 432 -3.86 7.13 6.24
CA PHE A 432 -4.95 7.06 5.28
C PHE A 432 -5.77 5.79 5.50
N ASP A 433 -7.10 5.92 5.42
CA ASP A 433 -8.01 4.82 5.74
C ASP A 433 -8.26 3.90 4.53
N TYR A 434 -7.79 4.27 3.34
CA TYR A 434 -7.76 3.37 2.17
C TYR A 434 -6.99 2.08 2.45
N ALA A 435 -7.67 0.94 2.26
CA ALA A 435 -7.07 -0.38 2.44
C ALA A 435 -6.52 -0.93 1.11
N TYR A 436 -7.40 -1.19 0.15
CA TYR A 436 -7.04 -1.73 -1.16
C TYR A 436 -8.18 -1.58 -2.17
N SER A 437 -7.88 -1.80 -3.45
CA SER A 437 -8.88 -1.98 -4.48
C SER A 437 -8.79 -3.36 -5.12
N GLN A 438 -9.93 -3.86 -5.60
CA GLN A 438 -10.05 -5.10 -6.35
C GLN A 438 -10.72 -4.80 -7.68
N VAL A 439 -10.21 -5.37 -8.76
CA VAL A 439 -10.80 -5.26 -10.11
C VAL A 439 -11.23 -6.66 -10.48
N ASN A 440 -12.38 -6.89 -11.10
CA ASN A 440 -12.72 -8.25 -11.56
C ASN A 440 -11.82 -8.70 -12.73
N LYS A 441 -11.88 -9.98 -13.09
CA LYS A 441 -10.98 -10.60 -14.08
C LYS A 441 -11.09 -10.01 -15.48
N ASP A 442 -12.32 -9.75 -15.90
CA ASP A 442 -12.68 -9.11 -17.15
C ASP A 442 -12.51 -7.58 -17.13
N ARG A 443 -12.14 -7.01 -15.98
CA ARG A 443 -11.92 -5.57 -15.77
C ARG A 443 -13.13 -4.73 -16.18
N THR A 444 -14.33 -5.21 -15.92
CA THR A 444 -15.60 -4.49 -16.14
C THR A 444 -16.13 -3.86 -14.85
N ALA A 445 -15.67 -4.34 -13.69
CA ALA A 445 -16.07 -3.87 -12.37
C ALA A 445 -14.87 -3.76 -11.42
N PHE A 446 -15.01 -2.92 -10.40
CA PHE A 446 -14.02 -2.80 -9.33
C PHE A 446 -14.66 -2.42 -8.00
N SER A 447 -13.95 -2.66 -6.91
CA SER A 447 -14.33 -2.24 -5.57
C SER A 447 -13.16 -1.52 -4.90
N VAL A 448 -13.44 -0.40 -4.25
CA VAL A 448 -12.51 0.37 -3.40
C VAL A 448 -12.87 0.09 -1.95
N CYS A 449 -11.93 -0.44 -1.19
CA CYS A 449 -12.17 -0.83 0.20
C CYS A 449 -11.38 0.06 1.16
N TYR A 450 -12.02 0.44 2.28
CA TYR A 450 -11.43 1.34 3.27
C TYR A 450 -11.98 1.06 4.68
N GLU A 451 -11.19 1.42 5.68
CA GLU A 451 -11.59 1.34 7.08
C GLU A 451 -12.28 2.64 7.51
N ASP A 452 -13.20 2.54 8.46
CA ASP A 452 -13.81 3.72 9.10
C ASP A 452 -14.17 3.38 10.55
N TYR A 453 -14.57 4.38 11.33
CA TYR A 453 -15.08 4.22 12.68
C TYR A 453 -16.44 4.88 12.82
N VAL A 454 -17.49 4.10 13.05
CA VAL A 454 -18.85 4.65 13.17
C VAL A 454 -19.34 4.66 14.62
N LYS A 455 -20.18 5.65 14.93
CA LYS A 455 -20.97 5.73 16.16
C LYS A 455 -22.44 5.74 15.78
N ASP A 456 -23.02 4.56 15.72
CA ASP A 456 -24.42 4.33 15.39
C ASP A 456 -25.20 4.17 16.70
N LYS A 457 -25.94 5.22 17.06
CA LYS A 457 -26.73 5.25 18.30
C LYS A 457 -27.97 4.37 18.21
N GLU A 458 -28.52 4.17 17.01
CA GLU A 458 -29.76 3.41 16.81
C GLU A 458 -29.53 1.93 17.05
N ASN A 459 -28.36 1.42 16.63
CA ASN A 459 -27.98 0.02 16.77
C ASN A 459 -27.00 -0.27 17.91
N ASP A 460 -26.83 0.68 18.84
CA ASP A 460 -25.83 0.63 19.95
C ASP A 460 -24.44 0.16 19.49
N TYR A 461 -24.01 0.62 18.31
CA TYR A 461 -22.74 0.23 17.73
C TYR A 461 -21.73 1.39 17.76
N LYS A 462 -20.57 1.08 18.33
CA LYS A 462 -19.41 1.98 18.35
C LYS A 462 -18.15 1.15 18.14
N GLY A 463 -17.57 1.27 16.95
CA GLY A 463 -16.42 0.45 16.54
C GLY A 463 -15.99 0.68 15.10
N GLN A 464 -14.95 -0.05 14.71
CA GLN A 464 -14.44 -0.05 13.34
C GLN A 464 -15.43 -0.68 12.37
N THR A 465 -15.40 -0.23 11.13
CA THR A 465 -16.16 -0.76 10.01
C THR A 465 -15.22 -0.92 8.84
N PHE A 466 -15.51 -1.90 8.00
CA PHE A 466 -14.86 -2.05 6.71
C PHE A 466 -15.89 -1.78 5.62
N ASN A 467 -15.59 -0.82 4.76
CA ASN A 467 -16.51 -0.27 3.79
C ASN A 467 -16.01 -0.59 2.38
N SER A 468 -16.94 -0.75 1.44
CA SER A 468 -16.67 -0.84 0.01
C SER A 468 -17.42 0.25 -0.75
N ILE A 469 -16.79 0.73 -1.81
CA ILE A 469 -17.43 1.46 -2.91
C ILE A 469 -17.21 0.60 -4.15
N SER A 470 -18.29 0.00 -4.67
CA SER A 470 -18.24 -0.88 -5.84
C SER A 470 -18.72 -0.14 -7.09
N PHE A 471 -18.10 -0.40 -8.23
CA PHE A 471 -18.51 0.07 -9.54
C PHE A 471 -18.80 -1.14 -10.42
N GLU A 472 -20.04 -1.27 -10.87
CA GLU A 472 -20.52 -2.34 -11.76
C GLU A 472 -21.65 -1.81 -12.63
N ASP A 473 -21.73 -2.24 -13.89
CA ASP A 473 -22.76 -1.81 -14.86
C ASP A 473 -22.93 -0.28 -14.97
N GLY A 474 -21.82 0.47 -14.87
CA GLY A 474 -21.83 1.92 -14.98
C GLY A 474 -22.31 2.66 -13.72
N LYS A 475 -22.56 1.96 -12.60
CA LYS A 475 -23.12 2.52 -11.38
C LYS A 475 -22.24 2.26 -10.18
N PHE A 476 -22.25 3.19 -9.23
CA PHE A 476 -21.62 3.01 -7.93
C PHE A 476 -22.62 2.52 -6.89
N SER A 477 -22.19 1.60 -6.04
CA SER A 477 -22.86 1.16 -4.81
C SER A 477 -21.90 1.24 -3.62
N GLN A 478 -22.44 1.24 -2.41
CA GLN A 478 -21.66 1.21 -1.17
C GLN A 478 -22.19 0.12 -0.25
N ASP A 479 -21.28 -0.56 0.44
CA ASP A 479 -21.60 -1.52 1.49
C ASP A 479 -20.61 -1.43 2.65
N MET A 480 -20.95 -2.04 3.77
CA MET A 480 -20.20 -1.97 5.00
C MET A 480 -20.45 -3.19 5.87
N ILE A 481 -19.36 -3.70 6.46
CA ILE A 481 -19.41 -4.65 7.56
C ILE A 481 -18.86 -4.04 8.85
N ARG A 482 -19.39 -4.51 9.98
CA ARG A 482 -18.92 -4.15 11.32
C ARG A 482 -17.80 -5.10 11.73
N THR A 483 -16.62 -4.57 12.01
CA THR A 483 -15.41 -5.37 12.27
C THR A 483 -14.94 -5.29 13.72
N LYS A 484 -15.72 -4.66 14.61
CA LYS A 484 -15.38 -4.61 16.04
C LYS A 484 -15.30 -6.02 16.62
N SER A 485 -14.12 -6.35 17.12
CA SER A 485 -13.82 -7.64 17.73
C SER A 485 -13.14 -7.50 19.09
N LYS A 486 -13.03 -8.63 19.81
CA LYS A 486 -12.19 -8.78 21.01
C LYS A 486 -10.74 -9.16 20.67
N ALA A 487 -10.43 -9.36 19.38
CA ALA A 487 -9.08 -9.65 18.92
C ALA A 487 -8.09 -8.56 19.37
N THR A 488 -6.83 -8.97 19.57
CA THR A 488 -5.74 -8.03 19.86
C THR A 488 -5.40 -7.19 18.64
N SER A 489 -5.48 -7.79 17.46
CA SER A 489 -5.42 -7.12 16.17
C SER A 489 -6.29 -7.86 15.16
N SER A 490 -6.76 -7.14 14.14
CA SER A 490 -7.53 -7.68 13.02
C SER A 490 -7.09 -7.00 11.73
N VAL A 491 -7.20 -7.71 10.61
CA VAL A 491 -7.04 -7.15 9.27
C VAL A 491 -8.13 -7.73 8.37
N VAL A 492 -8.65 -6.91 7.49
CA VAL A 492 -9.55 -7.36 6.43
C VAL A 492 -8.76 -7.51 5.14
N MET A 493 -8.81 -8.70 4.56
CA MET A 493 -8.10 -9.06 3.36
C MET A 493 -9.06 -9.27 2.17
N PRO A 494 -8.55 -9.08 0.95
CA PRO A 494 -9.25 -9.43 -0.29
C PRO A 494 -9.71 -10.90 -0.30
N ALA A 495 -10.89 -11.15 -0.86
CA ALA A 495 -11.39 -12.49 -1.13
C ALA A 495 -12.03 -12.55 -2.53
N GLN A 496 -12.80 -13.60 -2.80
CA GLN A 496 -13.65 -13.63 -3.99
C GLN A 496 -14.55 -12.39 -4.03
N GLN A 497 -14.87 -11.87 -5.23
CA GLN A 497 -15.76 -10.73 -5.41
C GLN A 497 -17.04 -10.89 -4.59
N GLY A 498 -17.46 -9.83 -3.90
CA GLY A 498 -18.62 -9.87 -2.98
C GLY A 498 -18.31 -10.42 -1.58
N LYS A 499 -17.04 -10.75 -1.28
CA LYS A 499 -16.59 -11.22 0.03
C LYS A 499 -15.28 -10.58 0.43
N VAL A 500 -15.01 -10.62 1.72
CA VAL A 500 -13.72 -10.32 2.32
C VAL A 500 -13.32 -11.42 3.30
N LEU A 501 -12.02 -11.57 3.54
CA LEU A 501 -11.51 -12.45 4.58
C LEU A 501 -11.14 -11.59 5.80
N ILE A 502 -11.73 -11.86 6.95
CA ILE A 502 -11.31 -11.26 8.21
C ILE A 502 -10.29 -12.19 8.86
N LEU A 503 -9.13 -11.67 9.22
CA LEU A 503 -8.09 -12.37 9.98
C LEU A 503 -7.90 -11.69 11.33
N GLU A 504 -7.94 -12.46 12.41
CA GLU A 504 -7.95 -11.95 13.78
C GLU A 504 -6.89 -12.67 14.61
N TYR A 505 -6.11 -11.89 15.38
CA TYR A 505 -5.11 -12.43 16.30
C TYR A 505 -5.50 -12.19 17.75
N PHE A 506 -5.60 -13.27 18.52
CA PHE A 506 -5.89 -13.26 19.94
C PHE A 506 -4.61 -13.56 20.73
N LYS A 507 -3.84 -12.51 21.07
CA LYS A 507 -2.52 -12.65 21.71
C LYS A 507 -2.55 -13.40 23.04
N LYS A 508 -3.59 -13.20 23.84
CA LYS A 508 -3.76 -13.88 25.14
C LYS A 508 -4.09 -15.36 24.97
N ASP A 509 -4.91 -15.66 23.99
CA ASP A 509 -5.37 -17.03 23.70
C ASP A 509 -4.37 -17.79 22.81
N LYS A 510 -3.36 -17.10 22.27
CA LYS A 510 -2.37 -17.63 21.32
C LYS A 510 -3.05 -18.27 20.11
N ARG A 511 -4.00 -17.55 19.52
CA ARG A 511 -4.85 -18.05 18.43
C ARG A 511 -4.92 -17.07 17.27
N LEU A 512 -4.95 -17.58 16.05
CA LEU A 512 -5.38 -16.86 14.84
C LEU A 512 -6.69 -17.44 14.33
N ASP A 513 -7.65 -16.59 14.02
CA ASP A 513 -8.90 -17.00 13.37
C ASP A 513 -9.05 -16.29 12.03
N ALA A 514 -9.51 -17.01 11.00
CA ALA A 514 -9.84 -16.44 9.71
C ALA A 514 -11.24 -16.89 9.28
N HIS A 515 -12.05 -15.98 8.75
CA HIS A 515 -13.39 -16.29 8.25
C HIS A 515 -13.82 -15.31 7.16
N PHE A 516 -14.70 -15.77 6.27
CA PHE A 516 -15.26 -14.93 5.22
C PHE A 516 -16.49 -14.18 5.69
N GLU A 517 -16.55 -12.90 5.34
CA GLU A 517 -17.74 -12.06 5.44
C GLU A 517 -18.20 -11.61 4.05
N LYS A 518 -19.51 -11.44 3.87
CA LYS A 518 -20.07 -10.88 2.63
C LYS A 518 -19.93 -9.36 2.64
N LEU A 519 -19.63 -8.79 1.48
CA LEU A 519 -19.50 -7.36 1.25
C LEU A 519 -20.01 -7.08 -0.17
N ASN A 520 -21.25 -6.61 -0.31
CA ASN A 520 -22.01 -6.47 -1.56
C ASN A 520 -22.19 -5.01 -1.98
#